data_AF-A0A653RJ64-F1
#
_entry.id   AF-A0A653RJ64-F1
#
_cell.length_a   1.000
_cell.length_b   1.000
_cell.length_c   1.000
_cell.angle_alpha   90.00
_cell.angle_beta   90.00
_cell.angle_gamma   90.00
#
_symmetry.space_group_name_H-M   'P 1'
#
loop_
_entity.id
_entity.type
_entity.pdbx_description
1 polymer ?
#
loop_
_entity_poly.entity_id
_entity_poly.type
_entity_poly.pdbx_seq_one_letter_code
_entity_poly.pdbx_strand_id
1 'polypeptide(L)'
;MEAAIYTLLRDAHRIDLQRGLENQGLEDLDVPLIEYVESLGLPTVSKKFLLAWAWNMTGQPAEESSALWALQLVAAHHYSLLGVVLSLDEVFANGSDELVNAMRCDVPELRMGVVVKSIDQSAEIIRVTDHEGQVYEARAVVVAAPMNTWRRISFAPTLPEQRLSVIEEGHGGRGLKLLIHVRGAEEGIACVGDGIFPTLYDYCKVSDSERLLVAFTDSGSFDPRDLEAIEDAVHYYLPEVEVLGVDYHDWLADPLFEGPWVSPRVGQFSRIHKQLGEPFDRVHFVGSDVSLAFPGYIEGALETAERAVEAILRSSVRTALSR
;
A
#
# COMPACT_ATOMS: atom_id res chain seq x y z
N MET A 1 21.85 6.07 19.40
CA MET A 1 21.61 5.60 18.03
C MET A 1 21.65 4.08 17.96
N GLU A 2 22.78 3.43 18.29
CA GLU A 2 22.89 1.95 18.27
C GLU A 2 21.82 1.24 19.12
N ALA A 3 21.58 1.71 20.35
CA ALA A 3 20.53 1.14 21.22
C ALA A 3 19.12 1.25 20.62
N ALA A 4 18.82 2.34 19.92
CA ALA A 4 17.53 2.53 19.25
C ALA A 4 17.37 1.58 18.04
N ILE A 5 18.42 1.44 17.23
CA ILE A 5 18.44 0.49 16.11
C ILE A 5 18.29 -0.94 16.62
N TYR A 6 19.00 -1.29 17.71
CA TYR A 6 18.86 -2.60 18.33
C TYR A 6 17.42 -2.87 18.78
N THR A 7 16.77 -1.91 19.44
CA THR A 7 15.36 -2.04 19.86
C THR A 7 14.43 -2.22 18.67
N LEU A 8 14.54 -1.38 17.64
CA LEU A 8 13.77 -1.49 16.39
C LEU A 8 13.91 -2.87 15.75
N LEU A 9 15.15 -3.33 15.56
CA LEU A 9 15.42 -4.63 14.93
C LEU A 9 14.94 -5.79 15.80
N ARG A 10 15.15 -5.72 17.12
CA ARG A 10 14.63 -6.71 18.07
C ARG A 10 13.11 -6.82 17.98
N ASP A 11 12.42 -5.68 17.90
CA ASP A 11 10.95 -5.66 17.85
C ASP A 11 10.45 -6.14 16.48
N ALA A 12 11.11 -5.75 15.38
CA ALA A 12 10.81 -6.28 14.04
C ALA A 12 11.01 -7.80 13.96
N HIS A 13 12.05 -8.34 14.60
CA HIS A 13 12.29 -9.78 14.68
C HIS A 13 11.24 -10.58 15.47
N ARG A 14 10.32 -9.91 16.17
CA ARG A 14 9.14 -10.57 16.75
C ARG A 14 8.11 -10.95 15.70
N ILE A 15 8.19 -10.37 14.50
CA ILE A 15 7.25 -10.56 13.41
C ILE A 15 7.69 -11.74 12.54
N ASP A 16 6.88 -12.79 12.54
CA ASP A 16 6.89 -13.86 11.54
C ASP A 16 5.88 -13.50 10.44
N LEU A 17 6.39 -13.28 9.23
CA LEU A 17 5.61 -12.86 8.07
C LEU A 17 4.57 -13.90 7.62
N GLN A 18 4.63 -15.16 8.07
CA GLN A 18 3.66 -16.18 7.67
C GLN A 18 2.43 -16.26 8.58
N ARG A 19 2.49 -15.63 9.76
CA ARG A 19 1.51 -15.84 10.83
C ARG A 19 0.36 -14.84 10.84
N GLY A 20 0.53 -13.67 10.23
CA GLY A 20 -0.40 -12.55 10.40
C GLY A 20 -0.09 -11.77 11.68
N LEU A 21 -0.33 -10.46 11.64
CA LEU A 21 0.07 -9.55 12.74
C LEU A 21 -0.81 -9.77 13.99
N GLU A 22 -2.02 -10.29 13.80
CA GLU A 22 -2.98 -10.56 14.87
C GLU A 22 -2.71 -11.85 15.66
N ASN A 23 -1.77 -12.70 15.22
CA ASN A 23 -1.60 -14.07 15.74
C ASN A 23 -0.29 -14.28 16.53
N GLN A 24 0.30 -13.19 17.04
CA GLN A 24 1.70 -13.18 17.49
C GLN A 24 1.95 -12.45 18.83
N GLY A 25 0.92 -11.86 19.46
CA GLY A 25 1.09 -11.09 20.71
C GLY A 25 1.91 -9.81 20.47
N LEU A 26 1.48 -9.02 19.49
CA LEU A 26 2.16 -7.81 19.02
C LEU A 26 1.37 -6.53 19.36
N GLU A 27 0.36 -6.62 20.22
CA GLU A 27 -0.55 -5.52 20.55
C GLU A 27 0.18 -4.36 21.24
N ASP A 28 1.28 -4.64 21.95
CA ASP A 28 2.14 -3.63 22.58
C ASP A 28 2.92 -2.77 21.56
N LEU A 29 3.05 -3.25 20.32
CA LEU A 29 3.68 -2.51 19.22
C LEU A 29 2.66 -1.78 18.34
N ASP A 30 1.36 -2.09 18.45
CA ASP A 30 0.31 -1.46 17.64
C ASP A 30 -0.16 -0.15 18.30
N VAL A 31 0.78 0.79 18.39
CA VAL A 31 0.64 2.13 18.99
C VAL A 31 0.99 3.20 17.95
N PRO A 32 0.62 4.47 18.16
CA PRO A 32 1.08 5.56 17.30
C PRO A 32 2.61 5.55 17.14
N LEU A 33 3.08 5.66 15.90
CA LEU A 33 4.51 5.59 15.58
C LEU A 33 5.32 6.63 16.34
N ILE A 34 4.76 7.83 16.54
CA ILE A 34 5.42 8.88 17.30
C ILE A 34 5.73 8.46 18.74
N GLU A 35 4.83 7.77 19.43
CA GLU A 35 5.02 7.29 20.80
C GLU A 35 6.14 6.25 20.87
N TYR A 36 6.15 5.32 19.91
CA TYR A 36 7.21 4.32 19.78
C TYR A 36 8.57 4.99 19.54
N VAL A 37 8.67 5.90 18.57
CA VAL A 37 9.92 6.60 18.22
C VAL A 37 10.44 7.46 19.37
N GLU A 38 9.56 8.06 20.16
CA GLU A 38 9.95 8.82 21.36
C GLU A 38 10.56 7.93 22.43
N SER A 39 10.03 6.71 22.61
CA SER A 39 10.59 5.74 23.55
C SER A 39 12.03 5.31 23.21
N LEU A 40 12.45 5.45 21.95
CA LEU A 40 13.80 5.08 21.49
C LEU A 40 14.90 6.05 21.94
N GLY A 41 14.55 7.26 22.40
CA GLY A 41 15.52 8.26 22.83
C GLY A 41 16.50 8.68 21.73
N LEU A 42 16.03 8.76 20.48
CA LEU A 42 16.86 9.16 19.33
C LEU A 42 17.27 10.64 19.41
N PRO A 43 18.52 10.99 19.03
CA PRO A 43 18.91 12.38 18.82
C PRO A 43 18.08 13.04 17.71
N THR A 44 17.98 14.37 17.73
CA THR A 44 17.10 15.15 16.84
C THR A 44 17.22 14.78 15.36
N VAL A 45 18.43 14.69 14.82
CA VAL A 45 18.65 14.39 13.39
C VAL A 45 18.16 12.98 13.05
N SER A 46 18.55 11.97 13.82
CA SER A 46 18.11 10.59 13.60
C SER A 46 16.61 10.41 13.80
N LYS A 47 16.00 11.10 14.77
CA LYS A 47 14.54 11.10 14.99
C LYS A 47 13.82 11.66 13.77
N LYS A 48 14.21 12.85 13.30
CA LYS A 48 13.60 13.50 12.12
C LYS A 48 13.79 12.66 10.86
N PHE A 49 14.99 12.15 10.63
CA PHE A 49 15.27 11.30 9.47
C PHE A 49 14.42 10.02 9.44
N LEU A 50 14.28 9.34 10.60
CA LEU A 50 13.43 8.16 10.72
C LEU A 50 11.95 8.50 10.47
N LEU A 51 11.44 9.57 11.07
CA LEU A 51 10.05 9.98 10.92
C LEU A 51 9.72 10.43 9.49
N ALA A 52 10.64 11.12 8.82
CA ALA A 52 10.48 11.54 7.43
C ALA A 52 10.32 10.32 6.51
N TRP A 53 11.24 9.36 6.58
CA TRP A 53 11.12 8.13 5.79
C TRP A 53 9.92 7.28 6.18
N ALA A 54 9.54 7.23 7.45
CA ALA A 54 8.35 6.51 7.86
C ALA A 54 7.06 7.17 7.31
N TRP A 55 6.98 8.50 7.27
CA TRP A 55 5.85 9.20 6.66
C TRP A 55 5.80 8.95 5.15
N ASN A 56 6.93 9.04 4.45
CA ASN A 56 7.03 8.66 3.04
C ASN A 56 6.50 7.24 2.81
N MET A 57 7.00 6.24 3.56
CA MET A 57 6.75 4.83 3.29
C MET A 57 5.37 4.35 3.74
N THR A 58 4.81 4.94 4.79
CA THR A 58 3.47 4.57 5.30
C THR A 58 2.36 5.44 4.74
N GLY A 59 2.69 6.62 4.19
CA GLY A 59 1.72 7.57 3.68
C GLY A 59 0.77 8.09 4.76
N GLN A 60 1.24 8.19 6.00
CA GLN A 60 0.49 8.68 7.16
C GLN A 60 1.41 9.50 8.08
N PRO A 61 0.88 10.55 8.74
CA PRO A 61 1.58 11.24 9.83
C PRO A 61 1.92 10.28 10.96
N ALA A 62 2.97 10.58 11.72
CA ALA A 62 3.49 9.68 12.76
C ALA A 62 2.52 9.45 13.93
N GLU A 63 1.57 10.36 14.13
CA GLU A 63 0.50 10.27 15.12
C GLU A 63 -0.59 9.27 14.73
N GLU A 64 -0.73 8.98 13.43
CA GLU A 64 -1.76 8.10 12.89
C GLU A 64 -1.21 6.78 12.33
N SER A 65 0.07 6.75 11.99
CA SER A 65 0.77 5.55 11.54
C SER A 65 1.01 4.60 12.73
N SER A 66 0.89 3.29 12.49
CA SER A 66 1.16 2.27 13.50
C SER A 66 2.66 1.90 13.55
N ALA A 67 3.25 1.87 14.74
CA ALA A 67 4.62 1.37 14.91
C ALA A 67 4.77 -0.10 14.50
N LEU A 68 3.76 -0.94 14.78
CA LEU A 68 3.70 -2.32 14.33
C LEU A 68 3.78 -2.42 12.80
N TRP A 69 3.13 -1.50 12.09
CA TRP A 69 3.18 -1.48 10.63
C TRP A 69 4.56 -1.03 10.10
N ALA A 70 5.16 0.00 10.70
CA ALA A 70 6.52 0.39 10.35
C ALA A 70 7.52 -0.77 10.56
N LEU A 71 7.36 -1.54 11.64
CA LEU A 71 8.16 -2.74 11.92
C LEU A 71 7.87 -3.90 10.95
N GLN A 72 6.61 -4.05 10.49
CA GLN A 72 6.25 -5.01 9.44
C GLN A 72 7.00 -4.71 8.14
N LEU A 73 7.14 -3.43 7.75
CA LEU A 73 7.94 -3.06 6.58
C LEU A 73 9.43 -3.43 6.76
N VAL A 74 9.98 -3.23 7.96
CA VAL A 74 11.35 -3.67 8.27
C VAL A 74 11.48 -5.20 8.16
N ALA A 75 10.52 -5.96 8.69
CA ALA A 75 10.51 -7.42 8.62
C ALA A 75 10.42 -7.92 7.17
N ALA A 76 9.53 -7.33 6.36
CA ALA A 76 9.37 -7.63 4.93
C ALA A 76 10.69 -7.43 4.15
N HIS A 77 11.44 -6.39 4.47
CA HIS A 77 12.75 -6.09 3.88
C HIS A 77 13.90 -6.84 4.58
N HIS A 78 13.70 -8.14 4.82
CA HIS A 78 14.67 -9.03 5.44
C HIS A 78 15.20 -8.53 6.79
N TYR A 79 14.32 -7.96 7.61
CA TYR A 79 14.65 -7.36 8.90
C TYR A 79 15.70 -6.26 8.79
N SER A 80 15.66 -5.46 7.72
CA SER A 80 16.61 -4.37 7.46
C SER A 80 15.90 -3.03 7.44
N LEU A 81 16.23 -2.17 8.42
CA LEU A 81 15.75 -0.78 8.45
C LEU A 81 16.21 -0.01 7.20
N LEU A 82 17.44 -0.24 6.75
CA LEU A 82 17.97 0.37 5.54
C LEU A 82 17.32 -0.21 4.28
N GLY A 83 16.98 -1.50 4.30
CA GLY A 83 16.37 -2.21 3.18
C GLY A 83 15.07 -1.56 2.70
N VAL A 84 14.29 -0.96 3.62
CA VAL A 84 13.04 -0.26 3.29
C VAL A 84 13.24 0.86 2.25
N VAL A 85 14.37 1.60 2.34
CA VAL A 85 14.69 2.69 1.40
C VAL A 85 15.57 2.18 0.27
N LEU A 86 16.54 1.31 0.58
CA LEU A 86 17.48 0.79 -0.41
C LEU A 86 16.84 -0.18 -1.41
N SER A 87 15.59 -0.63 -1.17
CA SER A 87 14.81 -1.37 -2.17
C SER A 87 14.32 -0.48 -3.32
N LEU A 88 14.46 0.85 -3.23
CA LEU A 88 14.25 1.78 -4.35
C LEU A 88 15.44 1.69 -5.33
N ASP A 89 15.58 0.55 -5.97
CA ASP A 89 16.79 0.15 -6.71
C ASP A 89 16.64 0.29 -8.23
N GLU A 90 15.53 -0.21 -8.78
CA GLU A 90 15.27 -0.21 -10.23
C GLU A 90 13.89 0.35 -10.56
N VAL A 91 13.74 0.82 -11.81
CA VAL A 91 12.48 1.29 -12.39
C VAL A 91 12.21 0.58 -13.71
N PHE A 92 10.94 0.48 -14.10
CA PHE A 92 10.58 0.00 -15.44
C PHE A 92 11.07 0.99 -16.51
N ALA A 93 12.03 0.57 -17.33
CA ALA A 93 12.63 1.43 -18.35
C ALA A 93 11.61 2.05 -19.32
N ASN A 94 10.54 1.31 -19.65
CA ASN A 94 9.48 1.76 -20.55
C ASN A 94 8.15 2.03 -19.83
N GLY A 95 8.15 2.15 -18.50
CA GLY A 95 6.94 2.24 -17.69
C GLY A 95 6.34 0.88 -17.34
N SER A 96 5.54 0.85 -16.27
CA SER A 96 4.91 -0.40 -15.78
C SER A 96 3.83 -0.94 -16.73
N ASP A 97 3.32 -0.10 -17.64
CA ASP A 97 2.32 -0.48 -18.63
C ASP A 97 2.87 -1.51 -19.64
N GLU A 98 4.18 -1.57 -19.88
CA GLU A 98 4.79 -2.63 -20.70
C GLU A 98 4.49 -4.02 -20.12
N LEU A 99 4.74 -4.22 -18.81
CA LEU A 99 4.44 -5.48 -18.13
C LEU A 99 2.94 -5.76 -18.09
N VAL A 100 2.13 -4.75 -17.79
CA VAL A 100 0.65 -4.88 -17.77
C VAL A 100 0.13 -5.32 -19.13
N ASN A 101 0.62 -4.73 -20.22
CA ASN A 101 0.21 -5.07 -21.57
C ASN A 101 0.65 -6.49 -21.97
N ALA A 102 1.86 -6.90 -21.57
CA ALA A 102 2.35 -8.26 -21.79
C ALA A 102 1.45 -9.30 -21.09
N MET A 103 1.15 -9.11 -19.80
CA MET A 103 0.26 -10.00 -19.05
C MET A 103 -1.15 -10.02 -19.64
N ARG A 104 -1.67 -8.88 -20.07
CA ARG A 104 -2.99 -8.77 -20.70
C ARG A 104 -3.12 -9.63 -21.96
N CYS A 105 -2.04 -9.78 -22.74
CA CYS A 105 -2.05 -10.60 -23.95
C CYS A 105 -2.33 -12.08 -23.68
N ASP A 106 -2.06 -12.57 -22.46
CA ASP A 106 -2.33 -13.94 -22.04
C ASP A 106 -3.75 -14.13 -21.46
N VAL A 107 -4.55 -13.06 -21.38
CA VAL A 107 -5.92 -13.09 -20.85
C VAL A 107 -6.92 -13.07 -22.03
N PRO A 108 -7.55 -14.22 -22.38
CA PRO A 108 -8.40 -14.31 -23.57
C PRO A 108 -9.73 -13.56 -23.43
N GLU A 109 -10.21 -13.36 -22.21
CA GLU A 109 -11.47 -12.69 -21.92
C GLU A 109 -11.27 -11.55 -20.92
N LEU A 110 -11.41 -10.31 -21.39
CA LEU A 110 -11.31 -9.11 -20.58
C LEU A 110 -12.51 -8.19 -20.86
N ARG A 111 -13.14 -7.69 -19.79
CA ARG A 111 -14.25 -6.75 -19.86
C ARG A 111 -13.90 -5.48 -19.10
N MET A 112 -13.74 -4.37 -19.82
CA MET A 112 -13.49 -3.06 -19.24
C MET A 112 -14.82 -2.31 -19.02
N GLY A 113 -14.84 -1.35 -18.10
CA GLY A 113 -16.04 -0.58 -17.78
C GLY A 113 -17.08 -1.35 -16.96
N VAL A 114 -16.74 -2.55 -16.46
CA VAL A 114 -17.60 -3.39 -15.63
C VAL A 114 -17.22 -3.22 -14.16
N VAL A 115 -18.13 -2.66 -13.36
CA VAL A 115 -17.94 -2.51 -11.91
C VAL A 115 -18.79 -3.55 -11.19
N VAL A 116 -18.14 -4.45 -10.44
CA VAL A 116 -18.83 -5.51 -9.69
C VAL A 116 -19.56 -4.90 -8.49
N LYS A 117 -20.84 -5.25 -8.34
CA LYS A 117 -21.71 -4.81 -7.25
C LYS A 117 -21.91 -5.87 -6.17
N SER A 118 -22.02 -7.14 -6.56
CA SER A 118 -22.28 -8.21 -5.61
C SER A 118 -21.71 -9.57 -6.05
N ILE A 119 -21.36 -10.39 -5.07
CA ILE A 119 -20.90 -11.77 -5.22
C ILE A 119 -21.75 -12.67 -4.31
N ASP A 120 -22.53 -13.57 -4.92
CA ASP A 120 -23.39 -14.53 -4.22
C ASP A 120 -22.93 -15.97 -4.48
N GLN A 121 -22.42 -16.62 -3.43
CA GLN A 121 -21.97 -18.01 -3.42
C GLN A 121 -22.88 -18.93 -2.60
N SER A 122 -24.16 -18.54 -2.38
CA SER A 122 -25.13 -19.35 -1.63
C SER A 122 -25.57 -20.63 -2.36
N ALA A 123 -25.33 -20.71 -3.67
CA ALA A 123 -25.69 -21.85 -4.53
C ALA A 123 -24.45 -22.60 -5.05
N GLU A 124 -24.63 -23.69 -5.79
CA GLU A 124 -23.50 -24.46 -6.36
C GLU A 124 -22.63 -23.65 -7.33
N ILE A 125 -23.22 -22.68 -8.03
CA ILE A 125 -22.50 -21.76 -8.92
C ILE A 125 -22.57 -20.36 -8.33
N ILE A 126 -21.42 -19.68 -8.29
CA ILE A 126 -21.31 -18.32 -7.78
C ILE A 126 -21.86 -17.37 -8.84
N ARG A 127 -22.68 -16.40 -8.42
CA ARG A 127 -23.18 -15.31 -9.26
C ARG A 127 -22.48 -14.01 -8.91
N VAL A 128 -21.88 -13.40 -9.91
CA VAL A 128 -21.30 -12.06 -9.82
C VAL A 128 -22.20 -11.12 -10.60
N THR A 129 -22.69 -10.07 -9.96
CA THR A 129 -23.57 -9.08 -10.59
C THR A 129 -22.84 -7.74 -10.65
N ASP A 130 -22.83 -7.10 -11.82
CA ASP A 130 -22.29 -5.75 -11.98
C ASP A 130 -23.34 -4.66 -11.70
N HIS A 131 -22.91 -3.40 -11.74
CA HIS A 131 -23.78 -2.25 -11.51
C HIS A 131 -24.86 -2.04 -12.59
N GLU A 132 -24.69 -2.63 -13.79
CA GLU A 132 -25.71 -2.61 -14.85
C GLU A 132 -26.74 -3.75 -14.70
N GLY A 133 -26.50 -4.67 -13.76
CA GLY A 133 -27.36 -5.81 -13.49
C GLY A 133 -27.05 -7.05 -14.34
N GLN A 134 -25.96 -7.01 -15.12
CA GLN A 134 -25.49 -8.19 -15.84
C GLN A 134 -24.90 -9.19 -14.84
N VAL A 135 -25.23 -10.46 -15.04
CA VAL A 135 -24.82 -11.57 -14.18
C VAL A 135 -23.77 -12.42 -14.90
N TYR A 136 -22.72 -12.78 -14.18
CA TYR A 136 -21.68 -13.71 -14.58
C TYR A 136 -21.67 -14.89 -13.62
N GLU A 137 -21.35 -16.07 -14.12
CA GLU A 137 -21.37 -17.31 -13.35
C GLU A 137 -19.98 -17.97 -13.34
N ALA A 138 -19.54 -18.38 -12.16
CA ALA A 138 -18.22 -19.00 -11.97
C ALA A 138 -18.22 -20.04 -10.85
N ARG A 139 -17.22 -20.92 -10.85
CA ARG A 139 -17.01 -21.94 -9.79
C ARG A 139 -16.16 -21.42 -8.63
N ALA A 140 -15.34 -20.41 -8.90
CA ALA A 140 -14.53 -19.68 -7.94
C ALA A 140 -14.45 -18.21 -8.40
N VAL A 141 -14.33 -17.29 -7.46
CA VAL A 141 -14.16 -15.85 -7.73
C VAL A 141 -12.91 -15.37 -7.02
N VAL A 142 -12.12 -14.54 -7.69
CA VAL A 142 -10.96 -13.86 -7.12
C VAL A 142 -11.28 -12.37 -7.04
N VAL A 143 -11.31 -11.83 -5.82
CA VAL A 143 -11.42 -10.41 -5.54
C VAL A 143 -10.00 -9.84 -5.50
N ALA A 144 -9.60 -9.23 -6.61
CA ALA A 144 -8.31 -8.54 -6.78
C ALA A 144 -8.46 -7.01 -6.82
N ALA A 145 -9.56 -6.49 -6.25
CA ALA A 145 -9.79 -5.05 -6.08
C ALA A 145 -9.09 -4.54 -4.82
N PRO A 146 -8.78 -3.24 -4.69
CA PRO A 146 -8.20 -2.66 -3.47
C PRO A 146 -9.11 -2.87 -2.25
N MET A 147 -8.53 -3.11 -1.07
CA MET A 147 -9.26 -3.47 0.14
C MET A 147 -10.32 -2.43 0.52
N ASN A 148 -10.01 -1.14 0.36
CA ASN A 148 -10.93 -0.05 0.69
C ASN A 148 -12.19 -0.01 -0.20
N THR A 149 -12.20 -0.72 -1.33
CA THR A 149 -13.36 -0.83 -2.21
C THR A 149 -14.24 -2.04 -1.91
N TRP A 150 -13.78 -3.00 -1.09
CA TRP A 150 -14.54 -4.21 -0.80
C TRP A 150 -15.87 -3.92 -0.09
N ARG A 151 -15.95 -2.82 0.67
CA ARG A 151 -17.20 -2.31 1.27
C ARG A 151 -18.28 -1.92 0.24
N ARG A 152 -17.91 -1.75 -1.03
CA ARG A 152 -18.84 -1.49 -2.14
C ARG A 152 -19.42 -2.77 -2.74
N ILE A 153 -18.84 -3.93 -2.42
CA ILE A 153 -19.27 -5.23 -2.92
C ILE A 153 -20.13 -5.91 -1.87
N SER A 154 -21.37 -6.25 -2.22
CA SER A 154 -22.23 -7.05 -1.37
C SER A 154 -21.87 -8.54 -1.47
N PHE A 155 -21.57 -9.19 -0.35
CA PHE A 155 -21.27 -10.62 -0.29
C PHE A 155 -22.45 -11.42 0.29
N ALA A 156 -22.82 -12.52 -0.38
CA ALA A 156 -23.79 -13.49 0.10
C ALA A 156 -23.20 -14.91 0.09
N PRO A 157 -23.14 -15.63 1.24
CA PRO A 157 -23.44 -15.15 2.59
C PRO A 157 -22.52 -14.00 3.01
N THR A 158 -22.94 -13.26 4.03
CA THR A 158 -22.19 -12.15 4.61
C THR A 158 -20.81 -12.62 5.10
N LEU A 159 -19.78 -11.79 4.89
CA LEU A 159 -18.43 -12.06 5.41
C LEU A 159 -18.43 -12.15 6.95
N PRO A 160 -17.47 -12.87 7.56
CA PRO A 160 -17.32 -12.89 9.01
C PRO A 160 -17.26 -11.48 9.61
N GLU A 161 -17.94 -11.26 10.73
CA GLU A 161 -18.12 -9.94 11.37
C GLU A 161 -16.80 -9.19 11.60
N GLN A 162 -15.76 -9.93 12.04
CA GLN A 162 -14.44 -9.35 12.28
C GLN A 162 -13.80 -8.77 11.00
N ARG A 163 -14.00 -9.41 9.83
CA ARG A 163 -13.54 -8.88 8.54
C ARG A 163 -14.34 -7.66 8.11
N LEU A 164 -15.66 -7.72 8.26
CA LEU A 164 -16.54 -6.60 7.90
C LEU A 164 -16.18 -5.32 8.63
N SER A 165 -15.91 -5.39 9.94
CA SER A 165 -15.57 -4.19 10.72
C SER A 165 -14.37 -3.43 10.14
N VAL A 166 -13.33 -4.13 9.68
CA VAL A 166 -12.13 -3.50 9.09
C VAL A 166 -12.37 -3.09 7.64
N ILE A 167 -13.12 -3.89 6.87
CA ILE A 167 -13.48 -3.55 5.49
C ILE A 167 -14.31 -2.27 5.41
N GLU A 168 -15.31 -2.11 6.29
CA GLU A 168 -16.15 -0.91 6.34
C GLU A 168 -15.34 0.34 6.72
N GLU A 169 -14.45 0.21 7.70
CA GLU A 169 -13.55 1.28 8.14
C GLU A 169 -12.53 1.68 7.05
N GLY A 170 -12.00 0.69 6.33
CA GLY A 170 -10.86 0.84 5.42
C GLY A 170 -9.54 1.05 6.16
N HIS A 171 -8.43 0.75 5.49
CA HIS A 171 -7.11 1.10 6.01
C HIS A 171 -6.89 2.62 6.02
N GLY A 172 -5.91 3.08 6.79
CA GLY A 172 -5.62 4.50 7.01
C GLY A 172 -4.65 5.14 6.01
N GLY A 173 -4.21 4.39 5.00
CA GLY A 173 -3.23 4.84 4.01
C GLY A 173 -3.72 6.06 3.23
N ARG A 174 -2.92 7.12 3.21
CA ARG A 174 -3.23 8.40 2.54
C ARG A 174 -2.03 8.96 1.77
N GLY A 175 -1.04 8.12 1.49
CA GLY A 175 0.16 8.48 0.75
C GLY A 175 -0.14 9.25 -0.54
N LEU A 176 0.55 10.37 -0.70
CA LEU A 176 0.42 11.27 -1.84
C LEU A 176 1.78 11.42 -2.51
N LYS A 177 1.85 11.01 -3.78
CA LYS A 177 3.03 11.12 -4.64
C LYS A 177 2.79 12.23 -5.66
N LEU A 178 3.66 13.22 -5.66
CA LEU A 178 3.60 14.39 -6.54
C LEU A 178 4.83 14.38 -7.44
N LEU A 179 4.62 14.50 -8.76
CA LEU A 179 5.69 14.78 -9.72
C LEU A 179 5.70 16.30 -9.98
N ILE A 180 6.75 16.97 -9.54
CA ILE A 180 6.85 18.44 -9.57
C ILE A 180 7.79 18.82 -10.70
N HIS A 181 7.28 19.51 -11.71
CA HIS A 181 8.07 20.06 -12.81
C HIS A 181 8.75 21.34 -12.35
N VAL A 182 10.07 21.36 -12.44
CA VAL A 182 10.89 22.45 -11.92
C VAL A 182 11.94 22.92 -12.91
N ARG A 183 12.41 24.15 -12.74
CA ARG A 183 13.59 24.72 -13.41
C ARG A 183 14.66 25.09 -12.39
N GLY A 184 15.93 24.83 -12.75
CA GLY A 184 17.09 25.20 -11.93
C GLY A 184 17.52 24.18 -10.89
N ALA A 185 16.84 23.02 -10.80
CA ALA A 185 17.26 21.92 -9.95
C ALA A 185 18.42 21.11 -10.58
N GLU A 186 19.45 20.81 -9.80
CA GLU A 186 20.56 19.94 -10.20
C GLU A 186 20.14 18.45 -10.27
N GLU A 187 20.91 17.65 -11.00
CA GLU A 187 20.73 16.19 -11.07
C GLU A 187 21.13 15.51 -9.76
N GLY A 188 20.34 14.51 -9.34
CA GLY A 188 20.66 13.67 -8.18
C GLY A 188 20.36 14.31 -6.81
N ILE A 189 19.58 15.39 -6.76
CA ILE A 189 19.12 15.99 -5.51
C ILE A 189 18.32 14.98 -4.69
N ALA A 190 18.58 14.93 -3.39
CA ALA A 190 17.76 14.23 -2.41
C ALA A 190 17.66 15.03 -1.11
N CYS A 191 16.45 15.46 -0.79
CA CYS A 191 16.11 16.21 0.40
C CYS A 191 15.26 15.35 1.32
N VAL A 192 15.69 15.21 2.58
CA VAL A 192 14.94 14.52 3.64
C VAL A 192 14.97 15.41 4.88
N GLY A 193 13.80 15.73 5.42
CA GLY A 193 13.72 16.68 6.54
C GLY A 193 12.36 16.71 7.23
N ASP A 194 12.09 17.82 7.92
CA ASP A 194 10.87 18.06 8.69
C ASP A 194 9.88 19.01 8.00
N GLY A 195 10.03 19.22 6.68
CA GLY A 195 9.03 19.90 5.88
C GLY A 195 7.77 19.06 5.68
N ILE A 196 6.71 19.70 5.16
CA ILE A 196 5.43 19.03 4.81
C ILE A 196 5.62 17.95 3.73
N PHE A 197 6.65 18.12 2.90
CA PHE A 197 7.25 17.04 2.12
C PHE A 197 8.38 16.42 2.96
N PRO A 198 8.14 15.29 3.65
CA PRO A 198 9.21 14.58 4.37
C PRO A 198 10.39 14.20 3.46
N THR A 199 10.10 13.94 2.19
CA THR A 199 11.11 13.65 1.17
C THR A 199 10.79 14.35 -0.14
N LEU A 200 11.80 14.94 -0.76
CA LEU A 200 11.76 15.53 -2.11
C LEU A 200 13.06 15.15 -2.81
N TYR A 201 12.99 14.44 -3.92
CA TYR A 201 14.20 13.98 -4.63
C TYR A 201 14.01 13.91 -6.13
N ASP A 202 15.12 13.81 -6.86
CA ASP A 202 15.16 13.78 -8.31
C ASP A 202 14.41 12.57 -8.88
N TYR A 203 13.62 12.79 -9.94
CA TYR A 203 12.86 11.74 -10.62
C TYR A 203 13.37 11.51 -12.04
N CYS A 204 13.33 12.52 -12.90
CA CYS A 204 13.89 12.41 -14.25
C CYS A 204 14.24 13.77 -14.87
N LYS A 205 15.12 13.73 -15.87
CA LYS A 205 15.48 14.90 -16.69
C LYS A 205 14.37 15.21 -17.69
N VAL A 206 13.97 16.48 -17.78
CA VAL A 206 13.05 17.00 -18.82
C VAL A 206 13.83 17.70 -19.92
N SER A 207 14.75 18.59 -19.53
CA SER A 207 15.67 19.29 -20.43
C SER A 207 16.97 19.63 -19.72
N ASP A 208 17.86 20.43 -20.33
CA ASP A 208 19.12 20.85 -19.70
C ASP A 208 18.91 21.80 -18.50
N SER A 209 17.76 22.47 -18.42
CA SER A 209 17.43 23.39 -17.33
C SER A 209 16.24 22.95 -16.47
N GLU A 210 15.54 21.88 -16.86
CA GLU A 210 14.29 21.46 -16.24
C GLU A 210 14.29 19.98 -15.88
N ARG A 211 13.65 19.64 -14.76
CA ARG A 211 13.56 18.29 -14.21
C ARG A 211 12.17 18.02 -13.64
N LEU A 212 11.85 16.75 -13.46
CA LEU A 212 10.82 16.33 -12.53
C LEU A 212 11.50 15.95 -11.21
N LEU A 213 11.03 16.54 -10.11
CA LEU A 213 11.27 16.02 -8.77
C LEU A 213 10.06 15.19 -8.36
N VAL A 214 10.25 14.26 -7.43
CA VAL A 214 9.16 13.54 -6.77
C VAL A 214 9.12 13.90 -5.29
N ALA A 215 7.95 14.32 -4.83
CA ALA A 215 7.66 14.52 -3.41
C ALA A 215 6.69 13.45 -2.92
N PHE A 216 6.88 13.05 -1.66
CA PHE A 216 5.94 12.19 -0.94
C PHE A 216 5.45 12.91 0.30
N THR A 217 4.16 12.81 0.57
CA THR A 217 3.46 13.31 1.76
C THR A 217 2.16 12.50 1.95
N ASP A 218 1.15 13.03 2.65
CA ASP A 218 -0.20 12.45 2.69
C ASP A 218 -1.31 13.47 2.40
N SER A 219 -2.42 12.99 1.83
CA SER A 219 -3.56 13.82 1.42
C SER A 219 -4.39 14.37 2.59
N GLY A 220 -4.16 13.91 3.83
CA GLY A 220 -4.76 14.51 5.02
C GLY A 220 -4.02 15.77 5.49
N SER A 221 -2.71 15.84 5.25
CA SER A 221 -1.84 16.94 5.70
C SER A 221 -1.57 17.98 4.62
N PHE A 222 -1.70 17.61 3.34
CA PHE A 222 -1.34 18.47 2.21
C PHE A 222 -2.42 18.47 1.12
N ASP A 223 -2.82 19.65 0.64
CA ASP A 223 -3.73 19.80 -0.50
C ASP A 223 -2.92 20.03 -1.79
N PRO A 224 -2.85 19.04 -2.71
CA PRO A 224 -2.07 19.18 -3.93
C PRO A 224 -2.66 20.13 -4.98
N ARG A 225 -3.82 20.74 -4.71
CA ARG A 225 -4.42 21.77 -5.58
C ARG A 225 -3.93 23.17 -5.24
N ASP A 226 -3.29 23.34 -4.09
CA ASP A 226 -2.71 24.60 -3.66
C ASP A 226 -1.28 24.74 -4.20
N LEU A 227 -1.15 25.41 -5.35
CA LEU A 227 0.15 25.59 -6.01
C LEU A 227 1.12 26.46 -5.19
N GLU A 228 0.62 27.41 -4.40
CA GLU A 228 1.44 28.23 -3.52
C GLU A 228 2.02 27.36 -2.40
N ALA A 229 1.22 26.47 -1.81
CA ALA A 229 1.71 25.52 -0.82
C ALA A 229 2.75 24.54 -1.39
N ILE A 230 2.64 24.14 -2.66
CA ILE A 230 3.66 23.33 -3.34
C ILE A 230 4.96 24.12 -3.49
N GLU A 231 4.88 25.37 -3.93
CA GLU A 231 6.05 26.25 -4.08
C GLU A 231 6.75 26.44 -2.74
N ASP A 232 6.01 26.80 -1.68
CA ASP A 232 6.53 26.94 -0.32
C ASP A 232 7.20 25.64 0.19
N ALA A 233 6.58 24.49 -0.07
CA ALA A 233 7.12 23.19 0.35
C ALA A 233 8.42 22.81 -0.39
N VAL A 234 8.55 23.17 -1.67
CA VAL A 234 9.78 22.98 -2.44
C VAL A 234 10.86 23.97 -1.96
N HIS A 235 10.52 25.25 -1.82
CA HIS A 235 11.46 26.31 -1.41
C HIS A 235 11.98 26.15 0.00
N TYR A 236 11.26 25.44 0.87
CA TYR A 236 11.78 25.03 2.18
C TYR A 236 13.12 24.27 2.06
N TYR A 237 13.29 23.45 1.01
CA TYR A 237 14.52 22.71 0.74
C TYR A 237 15.41 23.36 -0.31
N LEU A 238 14.80 23.90 -1.37
CA LEU A 238 15.46 24.36 -2.60
C LEU A 238 14.96 25.77 -2.96
N PRO A 239 15.36 26.82 -2.22
CA PRO A 239 14.85 28.18 -2.40
C PRO A 239 15.22 28.82 -3.76
N GLU A 240 16.19 28.25 -4.48
CA GLU A 240 16.63 28.70 -5.79
C GLU A 240 15.82 28.12 -6.96
N VAL A 241 14.99 27.10 -6.71
CA VAL A 241 14.27 26.35 -7.74
C VAL A 241 12.94 27.02 -8.09
N GLU A 242 12.64 27.13 -9.38
CA GLU A 242 11.33 27.61 -9.87
C GLU A 242 10.39 26.43 -10.09
N VAL A 243 9.20 26.45 -9.48
CA VAL A 243 8.15 25.44 -9.70
C VAL A 243 7.32 25.82 -10.93
N LEU A 244 7.27 24.93 -11.92
CA LEU A 244 6.59 25.14 -13.20
C LEU A 244 5.22 24.45 -13.27
N GLY A 245 5.03 23.38 -12.49
CA GLY A 245 3.79 22.63 -12.46
C GLY A 245 3.88 21.38 -11.59
N VAL A 246 2.75 20.68 -11.45
CA VAL A 246 2.64 19.43 -10.69
C VAL A 246 1.75 18.45 -11.45
N ASP A 247 2.07 17.16 -11.33
CA ASP A 247 1.27 16.04 -11.81
C ASP A 247 1.10 15.00 -10.69
N TYR A 248 -0.12 14.49 -10.52
CA TYR A 248 -0.48 13.50 -9.51
C TYR A 248 -1.83 12.86 -9.82
N HIS A 249 -2.13 11.74 -9.15
CA HIS A 249 -3.46 11.15 -9.12
C HIS A 249 -3.98 11.07 -7.69
N ASP A 250 -5.21 11.52 -7.47
CA ASP A 250 -5.88 11.42 -6.16
C ASP A 250 -6.49 10.02 -5.98
N TRP A 251 -5.65 9.06 -5.57
CA TRP A 251 -6.06 7.68 -5.31
C TRP A 251 -7.11 7.55 -4.20
N LEU A 252 -7.17 8.52 -3.27
CA LEU A 252 -8.14 8.51 -2.18
C LEU A 252 -9.54 8.90 -2.68
N ALA A 253 -9.62 9.86 -3.62
CA ALA A 253 -10.87 10.28 -4.24
C ALA A 253 -11.35 9.36 -5.38
N ASP A 254 -10.47 8.54 -5.96
CA ASP A 254 -10.84 7.61 -7.03
C ASP A 254 -11.73 6.47 -6.50
N PRO A 255 -12.99 6.33 -6.97
CA PRO A 255 -13.92 5.33 -6.47
C PRO A 255 -13.53 3.88 -6.80
N LEU A 256 -12.55 3.66 -7.69
CA LEU A 256 -12.01 2.32 -7.98
C LEU A 256 -10.88 1.91 -7.04
N PHE A 257 -10.42 2.81 -6.17
CA PHE A 257 -9.32 2.56 -5.24
C PHE A 257 -9.65 2.95 -3.80
N GLU A 258 -10.23 4.13 -3.57
CA GLU A 258 -10.55 4.68 -2.25
C GLU A 258 -9.36 4.69 -1.28
N GLY A 259 -8.16 4.82 -1.82
CA GLY A 259 -6.90 4.79 -1.10
C GLY A 259 -5.70 4.48 -2.02
N PRO A 260 -4.49 4.96 -1.67
CA PRO A 260 -3.23 4.54 -2.27
C PRO A 260 -2.82 3.15 -1.71
N TRP A 261 -1.53 2.92 -1.43
CA TRP A 261 -1.07 1.65 -0.87
C TRP A 261 -1.55 1.43 0.58
N VAL A 262 -1.59 0.17 0.99
CA VAL A 262 -2.05 -0.22 2.33
C VAL A 262 -1.16 0.33 3.44
N SER A 263 -1.82 0.92 4.44
CA SER A 263 -1.24 1.23 5.74
C SER A 263 -2.38 1.25 6.76
N PRO A 264 -2.35 0.41 7.80
CA PRO A 264 -3.43 0.29 8.76
C PRO A 264 -3.50 1.51 9.69
N ARG A 265 -4.69 1.77 10.19
CA ARG A 265 -4.88 2.61 11.39
C ARG A 265 -4.34 1.86 12.60
N VAL A 266 -3.89 2.60 13.60
CA VAL A 266 -3.46 2.03 14.89
C VAL A 266 -4.55 1.10 15.46
N GLY A 267 -4.16 -0.12 15.82
CA GLY A 267 -5.04 -1.15 16.37
C GLY A 267 -5.80 -1.98 15.34
N GLN A 268 -5.70 -1.72 14.03
CA GLN A 268 -6.43 -2.53 13.03
C GLN A 268 -5.79 -3.91 12.85
N PHE A 269 -4.51 -3.97 12.49
CA PHE A 269 -3.87 -5.21 12.04
C PHE A 269 -3.40 -6.12 13.18
N SER A 270 -3.30 -5.62 14.41
CA SER A 270 -3.21 -6.49 15.60
C SER A 270 -4.53 -7.20 15.92
N ARG A 271 -5.68 -6.74 15.40
CA ARG A 271 -6.98 -7.41 15.57
C ARG A 271 -7.29 -8.37 14.43
N ILE A 272 -7.06 -7.96 13.19
CA ILE A 272 -7.30 -8.80 12.01
C ILE A 272 -6.41 -8.35 10.85
N HIS A 273 -5.61 -9.28 10.30
CA HIS A 273 -4.70 -8.98 9.20
C HIS A 273 -4.62 -10.16 8.23
N LYS A 274 -4.08 -11.32 8.64
CA LYS A 274 -4.01 -12.52 7.79
C LYS A 274 -5.36 -12.97 7.29
N GLN A 275 -6.38 -12.91 8.14
CA GLN A 275 -7.72 -13.33 7.73
C GLN A 275 -8.30 -12.46 6.62
N LEU A 276 -7.85 -11.21 6.43
CA LEU A 276 -8.35 -10.35 5.33
C LEU A 276 -8.02 -10.95 3.96
N GLY A 277 -6.86 -11.60 3.81
CA GLY A 277 -6.42 -12.26 2.59
C GLY A 277 -6.76 -13.76 2.51
N GLU A 278 -7.48 -14.31 3.49
CA GLU A 278 -7.88 -15.72 3.48
C GLU A 278 -9.17 -15.93 2.68
N PRO A 279 -9.30 -17.05 1.95
CA PRO A 279 -10.54 -17.36 1.24
C PRO A 279 -11.76 -17.38 2.17
N PHE A 280 -12.91 -16.97 1.63
CA PHE A 280 -14.20 -17.20 2.24
C PHE A 280 -15.00 -18.16 1.34
N ASP A 281 -14.96 -19.44 1.69
CA ASP A 281 -15.42 -20.54 0.83
C ASP A 281 -14.76 -20.49 -0.56
N ARG A 282 -15.49 -20.11 -1.61
CA ARG A 282 -15.01 -20.12 -3.01
C ARG A 282 -14.66 -18.73 -3.54
N VAL A 283 -14.66 -17.73 -2.65
CA VAL A 283 -14.21 -16.37 -2.93
C VAL A 283 -12.83 -16.17 -2.32
N HIS A 284 -11.84 -15.86 -3.15
CA HIS A 284 -10.45 -15.63 -2.76
C HIS A 284 -10.15 -14.13 -2.77
N PHE A 285 -9.42 -13.64 -1.77
CA PHE A 285 -9.04 -12.23 -1.64
C PHE A 285 -7.54 -12.10 -1.86
N VAL A 286 -7.16 -11.30 -2.84
CA VAL A 286 -5.77 -11.09 -3.25
C VAL A 286 -5.51 -9.61 -3.50
N GLY A 287 -4.23 -9.28 -3.69
CA GLY A 287 -3.78 -7.92 -3.88
C GLY A 287 -2.72 -7.56 -2.86
N SER A 288 -1.99 -6.50 -3.18
CA SER A 288 -0.91 -5.99 -2.33
C SER A 288 -1.39 -5.68 -0.91
N ASP A 289 -2.65 -5.25 -0.75
CA ASP A 289 -3.22 -4.84 0.53
C ASP A 289 -3.32 -5.95 1.58
N VAL A 290 -3.35 -7.21 1.13
CA VAL A 290 -3.49 -8.39 2.00
C VAL A 290 -2.30 -9.33 1.93
N SER A 291 -1.22 -8.89 1.30
CA SER A 291 0.05 -9.60 1.32
C SER A 291 0.65 -9.56 2.71
N LEU A 292 1.06 -10.73 3.23
CA LEU A 292 1.82 -10.79 4.48
C LEU A 292 3.33 -10.60 4.27
N ALA A 293 3.82 -10.91 3.07
CA ALA A 293 5.24 -10.89 2.73
C ALA A 293 5.73 -9.50 2.30
N PHE A 294 5.08 -8.91 1.29
CA PHE A 294 5.42 -7.60 0.71
C PHE A 294 4.18 -6.69 0.53
N PRO A 295 3.50 -6.30 1.62
CA PRO A 295 2.34 -5.42 1.53
C PRO A 295 2.69 -4.03 0.99
N GLY A 296 1.84 -3.49 0.11
CA GLY A 296 2.03 -2.19 -0.53
C GLY A 296 2.95 -2.19 -1.77
N TYR A 297 3.55 -3.33 -2.10
CA TYR A 297 4.41 -3.51 -3.28
C TYR A 297 3.74 -4.32 -4.38
N ILE A 298 4.22 -4.17 -5.62
CA ILE A 298 3.82 -4.99 -6.78
C ILE A 298 4.05 -6.48 -6.49
N GLU A 299 5.16 -6.82 -5.83
CA GLU A 299 5.49 -8.20 -5.44
C GLU A 299 4.39 -8.85 -4.58
N GLY A 300 3.81 -8.12 -3.63
CA GLY A 300 2.69 -8.61 -2.82
C GLY A 300 1.42 -8.91 -3.64
N ALA A 301 1.20 -8.18 -4.75
CA ALA A 301 0.11 -8.49 -5.66
C ALA A 301 0.36 -9.81 -6.42
N LEU A 302 1.61 -10.08 -6.81
CA LEU A 302 1.99 -11.33 -7.49
C LEU A 302 1.92 -12.52 -6.54
N GLU A 303 2.51 -12.43 -5.34
CA GLU A 303 2.53 -13.51 -4.33
C GLU A 303 1.11 -13.93 -3.93
N THR A 304 0.25 -12.97 -3.62
CA THR A 304 -1.13 -13.29 -3.21
C THR A 304 -1.95 -13.90 -4.36
N ALA A 305 -1.71 -13.48 -5.61
CA ALA A 305 -2.33 -14.08 -6.78
C ALA A 305 -1.86 -15.53 -6.99
N GLU A 306 -0.56 -15.80 -6.88
CA GLU A 306 0.01 -17.16 -6.97
C GLU A 306 -0.65 -18.09 -5.95
N ARG A 307 -0.74 -17.65 -4.68
CA ARG A 307 -1.41 -18.39 -3.60
C ARG A 307 -2.88 -18.73 -3.94
N ALA A 308 -3.63 -17.80 -4.52
CA ALA A 308 -5.02 -18.05 -4.92
C ALA A 308 -5.12 -19.03 -6.10
N VAL A 309 -4.26 -18.88 -7.11
CA VAL A 309 -4.20 -19.82 -8.26
C VAL A 309 -3.91 -21.24 -7.77
N GLU A 310 -2.91 -21.43 -6.91
CA GLU A 310 -2.60 -22.74 -6.34
C GLU A 310 -3.78 -23.35 -5.58
N ALA A 311 -4.49 -22.54 -4.77
CA ALA A 311 -5.63 -22.99 -4.00
C ALA A 311 -6.78 -23.48 -4.91
N ILE A 312 -7.07 -22.74 -5.99
CA ILE A 312 -8.12 -23.07 -6.96
C ILE A 312 -7.76 -24.33 -7.77
N LEU A 313 -6.50 -24.48 -8.18
CA LEU A 313 -6.06 -25.67 -8.91
C LEU A 313 -6.14 -26.94 -8.04
N ARG A 314 -5.71 -26.85 -6.77
CA ARG A 314 -5.77 -27.98 -5.82
C ARG A 314 -7.20 -28.41 -5.49
N SER A 315 -8.15 -27.46 -5.38
CA SER A 315 -9.56 -27.78 -5.11
C SER A 315 -10.25 -28.43 -6.33
N SER A 316 -9.87 -28.02 -7.54
CA SER A 316 -10.37 -28.58 -8.80
C SER A 316 -9.96 -30.05 -8.98
N VAL A 317 -8.71 -30.40 -8.63
CA VAL A 317 -8.21 -31.79 -8.70
C VAL A 317 -8.95 -32.71 -7.72
N ARG A 318 -9.22 -32.26 -6.49
CA ARG A 318 -9.95 -33.06 -5.50
C ARG A 318 -11.39 -33.36 -5.92
N THR A 319 -12.03 -32.44 -6.64
CA THR A 319 -13.39 -32.63 -7.16
C THR A 319 -13.44 -33.61 -8.34
N ALA A 320 -12.35 -33.71 -9.11
CA ALA A 320 -12.24 -34.66 -10.22
C ALA A 320 -11.94 -36.10 -9.75
N LEU A 321 -11.28 -36.27 -8.61
CA LEU A 321 -10.97 -37.59 -8.02
C LEU A 321 -12.10 -38.17 -7.16
N SER A 322 -13.09 -37.37 -6.78
CA SER A 322 -14.27 -37.79 -6.00
C SER A 322 -15.52 -38.07 -6.84
N ARG A 323 -15.41 -37.97 -8.17
CA ARG A 323 -16.41 -38.39 -9.16
C ARG A 323 -15.95 -39.65 -9.87
#